data_AF-A0A813DEI7-F1
#
_entry.id   AF-A0A813DEI7-F1
#
_cell.length_a   1.000
_cell.length_b   1.000
_cell.length_c   1.000
_cell.angle_alpha   90.00
_cell.angle_beta   90.00
_cell.angle_gamma   90.00
#
_symmetry.space_group_name_H-M   'P 1'
#
loop_
_entity.id
_entity.type
_entity.pdbx_description
1 polymer ?
#
loop_
_entity_poly.entity_id
_entity_poly.type
_entity_poly.pdbx_seq_one_letter_code
_entity_poly.pdbx_strand_id
1 'polypeptide(L)'
;MLQNWECSAQKLGLDWVVIAMDTKLYSHLGPERSILVEGEQVEGSSRFGTGDFAVIACNKIRTITSILKHTKLDLVFTDCDNVFKSDPFLPSLTLGSLMRSNAYEYVYVRKSKPPGSIWSEYHTEPDKANTGFYYVAGSRKSAGVQHAFDAGVNFCNIHKRQDDQESFWDALVQLRKGQSKDAAAFSASDIAGPIMRPCARATMSQLYLITST
;
A
#
# COMPACT_ATOMS: atom_id res chain seq x y z
N MET A 1 -7.93 -10.05 14.81
CA MET A 1 -6.80 -9.66 13.93
C MET A 1 -6.51 -8.17 14.11
N LEU A 2 -7.46 -7.28 13.82
CA LEU A 2 -7.39 -5.82 14.09
C LEU A 2 -6.80 -5.43 15.45
N GLN A 3 -7.11 -6.14 16.54
CA GLN A 3 -6.54 -5.87 17.88
C GLN A 3 -5.01 -5.73 17.92
N ASN A 4 -4.24 -6.46 17.09
CA ASN A 4 -2.77 -6.27 17.06
C ASN A 4 -2.39 -4.89 16.49
N TRP A 5 -3.12 -4.45 15.48
CA TRP A 5 -2.98 -3.15 14.83
C TRP A 5 -3.42 -2.01 15.71
N GLU A 6 -4.60 -2.13 16.33
CA GLU A 6 -5.14 -1.16 17.28
C GLU A 6 -4.18 -0.93 18.45
N CYS A 7 -3.70 -2.01 19.09
CA CYS A 7 -2.71 -1.93 20.18
C CYS A 7 -1.41 -1.28 19.70
N SER A 8 -0.94 -1.61 18.50
CA SER A 8 0.31 -1.08 17.96
C SER A 8 0.19 0.41 17.62
N ALA A 9 -0.89 0.82 16.94
CA ALA A 9 -1.16 2.20 16.58
C ALA A 9 -1.30 3.08 17.83
N GLN A 10 -2.11 2.65 18.82
CA GLN A 10 -2.26 3.35 20.10
C GLN A 10 -0.93 3.51 20.83
N LYS A 11 -0.14 2.44 20.95
CA LYS A 11 1.17 2.46 21.61
C LYS A 11 2.18 3.41 20.93
N LEU A 12 2.04 3.61 19.62
CA LEU A 12 2.93 4.41 18.80
C LEU A 12 2.40 5.82 18.53
N GLY A 13 1.25 6.19 19.09
CA GLY A 13 0.63 7.51 18.89
C GLY A 13 0.21 7.75 17.43
N LEU A 14 -0.18 6.69 16.73
CA LEU A 14 -0.63 6.75 15.34
C LEU A 14 -2.14 6.93 15.29
N ASP A 15 -2.57 7.87 14.45
CA ASP A 15 -3.94 7.89 13.95
C ASP A 15 -4.13 6.70 13.00
N TRP A 16 -5.30 6.06 13.02
CA TRP A 16 -5.57 4.88 12.21
C TRP A 16 -7.02 4.77 11.79
N VAL A 17 -7.24 4.10 10.66
CA VAL A 17 -8.57 3.82 10.09
C VAL A 17 -8.58 2.47 9.38
N VAL A 18 -9.71 1.77 9.44
CA VAL A 18 -9.94 0.54 8.68
C VAL A 18 -10.60 0.86 7.34
N ILE A 19 -10.05 0.35 6.24
CA ILE A 19 -10.78 0.24 4.97
C ILE A 19 -11.68 -1.00 5.09
N ALA A 20 -12.98 -0.76 5.23
CA ALA A 20 -14.00 -1.80 5.21
C ALA A 20 -14.34 -2.16 3.77
N MET A 21 -14.08 -3.42 3.37
CA MET A 21 -14.31 -3.87 1.99
C MET A 21 -15.78 -4.02 1.62
N ASP A 22 -16.68 -4.17 2.60
CA ASP A 22 -18.11 -4.24 2.39
C ASP A 22 -18.91 -3.36 3.40
N THR A 23 -20.18 -3.13 3.07
CA THR A 23 -21.09 -2.30 3.87
C THR A 23 -21.45 -2.91 5.23
N LYS A 24 -21.38 -4.23 5.37
CA LYS A 24 -21.68 -4.96 6.60
C LYS A 24 -20.56 -4.75 7.62
N LEU A 25 -19.31 -4.83 7.18
CA LEU A 25 -18.13 -4.52 7.98
C LEU A 25 -18.08 -3.03 8.35
N TYR A 26 -18.34 -2.14 7.40
CA TYR A 26 -18.43 -0.70 7.67
C TYR A 26 -19.51 -0.38 8.73
N SER A 27 -20.70 -1.00 8.60
CA SER A 27 -21.78 -0.86 9.59
C SER A 27 -21.44 -1.46 10.97
N HIS A 28 -20.53 -2.43 11.03
CA HIS A 28 -20.08 -3.05 12.27
C HIS A 28 -18.99 -2.24 12.98
N LEU A 29 -18.07 -1.64 12.22
CA LEU A 29 -16.94 -0.86 12.75
C LEU A 29 -17.27 0.61 13.02
N GLY A 30 -18.27 1.17 12.34
CA GLY A 30 -18.68 2.57 12.47
C GLY A 30 -17.81 3.55 11.67
N PRO A 31 -18.37 4.72 11.29
CA PRO A 31 -17.67 5.77 10.54
C PRO A 31 -16.51 6.42 11.33
N GLU A 32 -16.46 6.24 12.65
CA GLU A 32 -15.42 6.78 13.52
C GLU A 32 -14.15 5.91 13.59
N ARG A 33 -14.21 4.66 13.11
CA ARG A 33 -13.06 3.74 13.00
C ARG A 33 -12.82 3.19 11.60
N SER A 34 -13.76 3.38 10.67
CA SER A 34 -13.65 2.84 9.33
C SER A 34 -14.11 3.81 8.26
N ILE A 35 -13.61 3.59 7.04
CA ILE A 35 -14.12 4.15 5.80
C ILE A 35 -14.55 2.99 4.91
N LEU A 36 -15.63 3.18 4.16
CA LEU A 36 -16.05 2.22 3.15
C LEU A 36 -15.09 2.29 1.96
N VAL A 37 -14.76 1.14 1.37
CA VAL A 37 -13.84 1.04 0.23
C VAL A 37 -14.36 1.78 -1.02
N GLU A 38 -13.46 2.41 -1.76
CA GLU A 38 -13.72 3.04 -3.06
C GLU A 38 -13.71 2.00 -4.19
N GLY A 39 -14.78 1.93 -4.98
CA GLY A 39 -14.88 1.11 -6.19
C GLY A 39 -16.06 0.15 -6.20
N GLU A 40 -15.89 -0.99 -6.85
CA GLU A 40 -16.92 -2.03 -7.00
C GLU A 40 -16.97 -2.90 -5.74
N GLN A 41 -18.09 -2.89 -5.03
CA GLN A 41 -18.24 -3.64 -3.77
C GLN A 41 -18.37 -5.14 -4.05
N VAL A 42 -17.63 -5.93 -3.28
CA VAL A 42 -17.68 -7.40 -3.30
C VAL A 42 -18.12 -7.84 -1.91
N GLU A 43 -19.24 -8.55 -1.82
CA GLU A 43 -19.76 -9.01 -0.53
C GLU A 43 -19.05 -10.29 -0.07
N GLY A 44 -18.53 -10.29 1.16
CA GLY A 44 -17.94 -11.46 1.79
C GLY A 44 -16.53 -11.82 1.32
N SER A 45 -16.08 -13.05 1.61
CA SER A 45 -14.70 -13.46 1.45
C SER A 45 -14.40 -14.04 0.05
N SER A 46 -13.57 -13.35 -0.73
CA SER A 46 -13.02 -13.88 -1.99
C SER A 46 -11.72 -14.67 -1.77
N ARG A 47 -11.47 -15.69 -2.60
CA ARG A 47 -10.20 -16.45 -2.59
C ARG A 47 -9.16 -15.76 -3.48
N PHE A 48 -7.90 -15.85 -3.09
CA PHE A 48 -6.77 -15.42 -3.91
C PHE A 48 -6.86 -16.00 -5.33
N GLY A 49 -6.59 -15.17 -6.35
CA GLY A 49 -6.64 -15.56 -7.77
C GLY A 49 -8.04 -15.63 -8.40
N THR A 50 -9.10 -15.24 -7.68
CA THR A 50 -10.45 -15.06 -8.27
C THR A 50 -10.61 -13.65 -8.88
N GLY A 51 -11.59 -13.48 -9.78
CA GLY A 51 -11.93 -12.14 -10.32
C GLY A 51 -12.34 -11.17 -9.21
N ASP A 52 -13.15 -11.63 -8.27
CA ASP A 52 -13.60 -10.87 -7.11
C ASP A 52 -12.41 -10.40 -6.24
N PHE A 53 -11.39 -11.25 -6.07
CA PHE A 53 -10.15 -10.86 -5.38
C PHE A 53 -9.39 -9.76 -6.14
N ALA A 54 -9.33 -9.80 -7.48
CA ALA A 54 -8.74 -8.72 -8.27
C ALA A 54 -9.50 -7.39 -8.10
N VAL A 55 -10.83 -7.44 -7.97
CA VAL A 55 -11.66 -6.25 -7.65
C VAL A 55 -11.32 -5.70 -6.27
N ILE A 56 -11.39 -6.53 -5.21
CA ILE A 56 -11.04 -6.14 -3.83
C ILE A 56 -9.61 -5.56 -3.77
N ALA A 57 -8.66 -6.22 -4.41
CA ALA A 57 -7.28 -5.79 -4.47
C ALA A 57 -7.17 -4.39 -5.11
N CYS A 58 -7.67 -4.20 -6.32
CA CYS A 58 -7.62 -2.91 -7.01
C CYS A 58 -8.37 -1.79 -6.24
N ASN A 59 -9.40 -2.12 -5.47
CA ASN A 59 -10.08 -1.15 -4.60
C ASN A 59 -9.21 -0.64 -3.44
N LYS A 60 -8.22 -1.43 -2.96
CA LYS A 60 -7.19 -0.93 -2.02
C LYS A 60 -6.46 0.28 -2.61
N ILE A 61 -5.99 0.16 -3.85
CA ILE A 61 -5.28 1.24 -4.55
C ILE A 61 -6.22 2.45 -4.69
N ARG A 62 -7.45 2.26 -5.21
CA ARG A 62 -8.44 3.35 -5.36
C ARG A 62 -8.67 4.12 -4.06
N THR A 63 -8.87 3.40 -2.96
CA THR A 63 -9.13 3.99 -1.64
C THR A 63 -7.93 4.77 -1.13
N ILE A 64 -6.72 4.21 -1.26
CA ILE A 64 -5.47 4.90 -0.87
C ILE A 64 -5.22 6.14 -1.75
N THR A 65 -5.50 6.07 -3.05
CA THR A 65 -5.45 7.23 -3.97
C THR A 65 -6.41 8.34 -3.52
N SER A 66 -7.64 7.99 -3.12
CA SER A 66 -8.64 8.93 -2.60
C SER A 66 -8.13 9.63 -1.33
N ILE A 67 -7.64 8.86 -0.35
CA ILE A 67 -7.07 9.39 0.90
C ILE A 67 -5.87 10.31 0.62
N LEU A 68 -4.94 9.91 -0.25
CA LEU A 68 -3.76 10.72 -0.62
C LEU A 68 -4.14 12.04 -1.29
N LYS A 69 -5.21 12.06 -2.09
CA LYS A 69 -5.73 13.27 -2.75
C LYS A 69 -6.40 14.22 -1.77
N HIS A 70 -7.24 13.70 -0.89
CA HIS A 70 -8.03 14.52 0.06
C HIS A 70 -7.23 14.99 1.27
N THR A 71 -6.36 14.14 1.83
CA THR A 71 -5.69 14.43 3.11
C THR A 71 -4.27 14.95 2.95
N LYS A 72 -3.56 14.52 1.89
CA LYS A 72 -2.11 14.74 1.71
C LYS A 72 -1.31 14.34 2.96
N LEU A 73 -1.71 13.26 3.63
CA LEU A 73 -1.00 12.73 4.79
C LEU A 73 0.09 11.73 4.37
N ASP A 74 1.08 11.55 5.25
CA ASP A 74 2.01 10.42 5.15
C ASP A 74 1.32 9.17 5.69
N LEU A 75 1.28 8.11 4.88
CA LEU A 75 0.49 6.90 5.13
C LEU A 75 1.39 5.68 5.27
N VAL A 76 1.02 4.76 6.14
CA VAL A 76 1.44 3.35 6.09
C VAL A 76 0.20 2.51 5.85
N PHE A 77 0.21 1.75 4.77
CA PHE A 77 -0.81 0.77 4.46
C PHE A 77 -0.41 -0.60 5.01
N THR A 78 -1.41 -1.37 5.45
CA THR A 78 -1.26 -2.79 5.72
C THR A 78 -2.50 -3.59 5.34
N ASP A 79 -2.30 -4.80 4.84
CA ASP A 79 -3.30 -5.86 4.91
C ASP A 79 -3.49 -6.34 6.35
N CYS A 80 -4.69 -6.84 6.66
CA CYS A 80 -5.07 -7.24 8.00
C CYS A 80 -4.28 -8.44 8.54
N ASP A 81 -3.81 -9.34 7.67
CA ASP A 81 -3.11 -10.58 7.99
C ASP A 81 -1.64 -10.38 8.38
N ASN A 82 -1.08 -9.21 8.10
CA ASN A 82 0.19 -8.78 8.66
C ASN A 82 0.08 -8.58 10.19
N VAL A 83 1.16 -8.88 10.91
CA VAL A 83 1.24 -8.79 12.37
C VAL A 83 2.55 -8.14 12.79
N PHE A 84 2.47 -7.08 13.60
CA PHE A 84 3.64 -6.43 14.17
C PHE A 84 4.17 -7.20 15.38
N LYS A 85 5.39 -7.73 15.23
CA LYS A 85 6.18 -8.35 16.31
C LYS A 85 7.01 -7.33 17.11
N SER A 86 7.22 -6.16 16.52
CA SER A 86 7.90 -4.99 17.09
C SER A 86 7.44 -3.74 16.32
N ASP A 87 7.65 -2.56 16.89
CA ASP A 87 7.47 -1.28 16.18
C ASP A 87 8.38 -1.21 14.94
N PRO A 88 7.85 -1.12 13.70
CA PRO A 88 8.63 -1.07 12.46
C PRO A 88 9.07 0.36 12.07
N PHE A 89 8.46 1.38 12.68
CA PHE A 89 8.80 2.80 12.48
C PHE A 89 9.93 3.24 13.40
N LEU A 90 10.30 2.38 14.37
CA LEU A 90 11.51 2.48 15.18
C LEU A 90 12.65 3.04 14.33
N PRO A 91 13.54 3.81 14.96
CA PRO A 91 14.86 4.03 14.43
C PRO A 91 15.43 2.80 13.79
N SER A 92 15.66 1.75 14.56
CA SER A 92 16.54 0.64 14.22
C SER A 92 16.11 -0.31 13.12
N LEU A 93 15.15 0.06 12.27
CA LEU A 93 14.62 -0.77 11.20
C LEU A 93 14.59 0.00 9.88
N THR A 94 14.53 -0.72 8.75
CA THR A 94 14.67 -0.09 7.42
C THR A 94 13.58 0.91 7.16
N LEU A 95 12.32 0.54 7.45
CA LEU A 95 11.15 1.32 7.06
C LEU A 95 11.23 2.73 7.62
N GLY A 96 11.29 2.85 8.95
CA GLY A 96 11.43 4.17 9.56
C GLY A 96 12.69 4.92 9.09
N SER A 97 13.84 4.24 8.91
CA SER A 97 15.07 4.90 8.42
C SER A 97 14.86 5.52 7.01
N LEU A 98 14.22 4.80 6.10
CA LEU A 98 13.88 5.27 4.75
C LEU A 98 12.78 6.34 4.74
N MET A 99 11.80 6.27 5.64
CA MET A 99 10.80 7.33 5.81
C MET A 99 11.47 8.66 6.17
N ARG A 100 12.47 8.62 7.06
CA ARG A 100 13.16 9.81 7.58
C ARG A 100 14.27 10.35 6.69
N SER A 101 14.79 9.56 5.76
CA SER A 101 15.73 10.09 4.76
C SER A 101 15.05 11.11 3.83
N ASN A 102 13.72 11.07 3.72
CA ASN A 102 12.91 11.89 2.81
C ASN A 102 13.30 11.75 1.32
N ALA A 103 14.13 10.75 0.99
CA ALA A 103 14.64 10.52 -0.35
C ALA A 103 13.63 9.81 -1.27
N TYR A 104 12.48 9.38 -0.73
CA TYR A 104 11.59 8.43 -1.39
C TYR A 104 10.11 8.81 -1.28
N GLU A 105 9.40 8.71 -2.40
CA GLU A 105 7.95 8.92 -2.53
C GLU A 105 7.15 7.83 -1.82
N TYR A 106 7.63 6.59 -1.92
CA TYR A 106 7.01 5.40 -1.34
C TYR A 106 8.06 4.35 -1.00
N VAL A 107 7.75 3.44 -0.07
CA VAL A 107 8.68 2.40 0.41
C VAL A 107 7.91 1.09 0.60
N TYR A 108 8.24 0.04 -0.18
CA TYR A 108 7.56 -1.26 -0.15
C TYR A 108 8.47 -2.38 0.37
N VAL A 109 7.87 -3.43 0.96
CA VAL A 109 8.58 -4.64 1.36
C VAL A 109 8.79 -5.57 0.15
N ARG A 110 9.99 -6.15 -0.01
CA ARG A 110 10.21 -7.20 -1.02
C ARG A 110 9.38 -8.45 -0.70
N LYS A 111 8.77 -9.09 -1.71
CA LYS A 111 8.24 -10.47 -1.58
C LYS A 111 9.27 -11.36 -0.88
N SER A 112 8.96 -11.80 0.34
CA SER A 112 9.79 -12.74 1.09
C SER A 112 9.37 -14.17 0.76
N LYS A 113 10.29 -14.96 0.22
CA LYS A 113 10.06 -16.39 0.00
C LYS A 113 9.76 -17.10 1.33
N PRO A 114 8.64 -17.84 1.48
CA PRO A 114 8.39 -18.65 2.66
C PRO A 114 9.46 -19.76 2.81
N PRO A 115 9.85 -20.13 4.04
CA PRO A 115 10.74 -21.26 4.26
C PRO A 115 10.16 -22.55 3.62
N GLY A 116 10.96 -23.20 2.77
CA GLY A 116 10.59 -24.48 2.13
C GLY A 116 9.94 -24.39 0.74
N SER A 117 9.43 -23.24 0.29
CA SER A 117 8.85 -23.12 -1.07
C SER A 117 9.90 -23.25 -2.19
N ILE A 118 9.49 -23.42 -3.45
CA ILE A 118 10.39 -23.34 -4.62
C ILE A 118 10.15 -22.02 -5.37
N TRP A 119 11.21 -21.35 -5.86
CA TRP A 119 11.06 -20.07 -6.58
C TRP A 119 10.30 -20.18 -7.91
N SER A 120 10.16 -21.39 -8.46
CA SER A 120 9.36 -21.66 -9.67
C SER A 120 7.85 -21.69 -9.42
N GLU A 121 7.43 -21.93 -8.17
CA GLU A 121 6.02 -22.00 -7.77
C GLU A 121 5.51 -20.65 -7.26
N TYR A 122 6.42 -19.81 -6.76
CA TYR A 122 6.14 -18.45 -6.35
C TYR A 122 6.40 -17.53 -7.55
N HIS A 123 5.35 -17.02 -8.20
CA HIS A 123 5.49 -16.13 -9.37
C HIS A 123 6.23 -14.83 -8.98
N THR A 124 7.56 -14.88 -9.10
CA THR A 124 8.45 -13.78 -8.80
C THR A 124 9.09 -13.28 -10.07
N GLU A 125 8.44 -12.30 -10.69
CA GLU A 125 9.24 -11.24 -11.29
C GLU A 125 10.12 -10.62 -10.18
N PRO A 126 11.45 -10.56 -10.36
CA PRO A 126 12.37 -10.19 -9.28
C PRO A 126 12.24 -8.73 -8.82
N ASP A 127 11.51 -7.93 -9.59
CA ASP A 127 11.37 -6.46 -9.50
C ASP A 127 10.06 -5.99 -8.86
N LYS A 128 9.10 -6.89 -8.59
CA LYS A 128 7.79 -6.55 -8.00
C LYS A 128 7.78 -6.76 -6.49
N ALA A 129 7.48 -5.71 -5.73
CA ALA A 129 7.39 -5.75 -4.27
C ALA A 129 5.99 -6.18 -3.79
N ASN A 130 5.84 -6.51 -2.51
CA ASN A 130 4.56 -6.84 -1.92
C ASN A 130 3.78 -5.56 -1.56
N THR A 131 2.53 -5.45 -2.01
CA THR A 131 1.62 -4.32 -1.73
C THR A 131 0.84 -4.46 -0.42
N GLY A 132 0.97 -5.58 0.30
CA GLY A 132 0.33 -5.79 1.59
C GLY A 132 0.95 -4.98 2.74
N PHE A 133 2.15 -4.41 2.59
CA PHE A 133 2.72 -3.48 3.58
C PHE A 133 3.68 -2.45 2.95
N TYR A 134 3.35 -1.16 3.07
CA TYR A 134 4.16 -0.07 2.49
C TYR A 134 3.93 1.29 3.17
N TYR A 135 4.86 2.22 2.93
CA TYR A 135 4.74 3.64 3.29
C TYR A 135 4.62 4.53 2.04
N VAL A 136 3.96 5.67 2.18
CA VAL A 136 3.82 6.71 1.15
C VAL A 136 3.99 8.10 1.76
N ALA A 137 4.86 8.93 1.16
CA ALA A 137 5.18 10.29 1.58
C ALA A 137 4.18 11.33 1.04
N GLY A 138 2.88 11.11 1.26
CA GLY A 138 1.79 11.90 0.67
C GLY A 138 1.81 13.39 1.06
N SER A 139 2.45 13.78 2.15
CA SER A 139 2.55 15.19 2.57
C SER A 139 3.62 15.99 1.84
N ARG A 140 4.81 15.38 1.63
CA ARG A 140 5.98 16.07 1.07
C ARG A 140 6.18 15.81 -0.42
N LYS A 141 5.71 14.67 -0.92
CA LYS A 141 5.91 14.20 -2.30
C LYS A 141 4.59 13.97 -3.05
N SER A 142 3.53 14.71 -2.66
CA SER A 142 2.15 14.50 -3.13
C SER A 142 2.00 14.32 -4.65
N ALA A 143 2.68 15.10 -5.48
CA ALA A 143 2.57 15.01 -6.94
C ALA A 143 3.08 13.67 -7.51
N GLY A 144 4.34 13.30 -7.23
CA GLY A 144 4.91 12.03 -7.68
C GLY A 144 4.17 10.81 -7.12
N VAL A 145 3.74 10.90 -5.86
CA VAL A 145 2.86 9.93 -5.21
C VAL A 145 1.52 9.79 -5.93
N GLN A 146 0.81 10.90 -6.20
CA GLN A 146 -0.50 10.86 -6.85
C GLN A 146 -0.39 10.31 -8.27
N HIS A 147 0.63 10.70 -9.05
CA HIS A 147 0.87 10.13 -10.38
C HIS A 147 1.16 8.61 -10.33
N ALA A 148 1.93 8.13 -9.34
CA ALA A 148 2.19 6.70 -9.15
C ALA A 148 0.90 5.91 -8.89
N PHE A 149 0.06 6.41 -7.99
CA PHE A 149 -1.17 5.76 -7.57
C PHE A 149 -2.30 5.87 -8.62
N ASP A 150 -2.41 7.01 -9.32
CA ASP A 150 -3.34 7.17 -10.44
C ASP A 150 -2.99 6.24 -11.61
N ALA A 151 -1.69 6.08 -11.93
CA ALA A 151 -1.26 5.10 -12.93
C ALA A 151 -1.68 3.67 -12.54
N GLY A 152 -1.54 3.29 -11.26
CA GLY A 152 -2.02 2.01 -10.73
C GLY A 152 -3.53 1.82 -10.84
N VAL A 153 -4.33 2.84 -10.50
CA VAL A 153 -5.79 2.83 -10.68
C VAL A 153 -6.18 2.70 -12.15
N ASN A 154 -5.53 3.48 -13.03
CA ASN A 154 -5.74 3.42 -14.48
C ASN A 154 -5.44 2.02 -15.03
N PHE A 155 -4.37 1.39 -14.56
CA PHE A 155 -4.00 0.03 -14.96
C PHE A 155 -5.01 -1.02 -14.49
N CYS A 156 -5.45 -0.94 -13.23
CA CYS A 156 -6.53 -1.76 -12.67
C CYS A 156 -7.86 -1.63 -13.44
N ASN A 157 -8.17 -0.45 -13.98
CA ASN A 157 -9.38 -0.23 -14.77
C ASN A 157 -9.33 -0.92 -16.15
N ILE A 158 -8.12 -1.06 -16.72
CA ILE A 158 -7.87 -1.74 -18.00
C ILE A 158 -7.78 -3.26 -17.81
N HIS A 159 -7.03 -3.70 -16.79
CA HIS A 159 -6.65 -5.10 -16.58
C HIS A 159 -7.45 -5.76 -15.44
N LYS A 160 -8.77 -5.85 -15.60
CA LYS A 160 -9.75 -6.33 -14.59
C LYS A 160 -9.55 -7.74 -13.99
N ARG A 161 -8.47 -8.45 -14.34
CA ARG A 161 -8.14 -9.80 -13.85
C ARG A 161 -6.77 -9.86 -13.14
N GLN A 162 -6.02 -8.76 -13.08
CA GLN A 162 -4.78 -8.67 -12.30
C GLN A 162 -5.09 -8.10 -10.92
N ASP A 163 -4.34 -8.57 -9.91
CA ASP A 163 -4.42 -8.02 -8.56
C ASP A 163 -3.75 -6.63 -8.47
N ASP A 164 -3.81 -6.02 -7.28
CA ASP A 164 -3.22 -4.72 -6.99
C ASP A 164 -1.70 -4.69 -7.18
N GLN A 165 -1.04 -5.78 -6.79
CA GLN A 165 0.40 -5.91 -6.82
C GLN A 165 0.93 -5.91 -8.25
N GLU A 166 0.41 -6.80 -9.10
CA GLU A 166 0.82 -6.86 -10.49
C GLU A 166 0.40 -5.57 -11.22
N SER A 167 -0.81 -5.06 -10.98
CA SER A 167 -1.30 -3.83 -11.61
C SER A 167 -0.47 -2.59 -11.25
N PHE A 168 -0.10 -2.42 -9.98
CA PHE A 168 0.68 -1.25 -9.53
C PHE A 168 2.11 -1.27 -10.08
N TRP A 169 2.79 -2.42 -10.04
CA TRP A 169 4.17 -2.50 -10.54
C TRP A 169 4.24 -2.42 -12.07
N ASP A 170 3.30 -3.04 -12.80
CA ASP A 170 3.24 -2.92 -14.26
C ASP A 170 2.93 -1.47 -14.69
N ALA A 171 2.04 -0.78 -13.97
CA ALA A 171 1.77 0.64 -14.18
C ALA A 171 3.02 1.51 -13.97
N LEU A 172 3.78 1.28 -12.90
CA LEU A 172 5.05 1.98 -12.63
C LEU A 172 6.11 1.70 -13.70
N VAL A 173 6.19 0.47 -14.20
CA VAL A 173 7.10 0.12 -15.31
C VAL A 173 6.70 0.84 -16.59
N GLN A 174 5.41 0.92 -16.93
CA GLN A 174 4.93 1.67 -18.09
C GLN A 174 5.14 3.18 -17.93
N LEU A 175 4.86 3.74 -16.75
CA LEU A 175 5.09 5.16 -16.45
C LEU A 175 6.57 5.55 -16.63
N ARG A 176 7.49 4.76 -16.07
CA ARG A 176 8.95 4.96 -16.22
C ARG A 176 9.45 4.82 -17.66
N LYS A 177 8.78 4.03 -18.49
CA LYS A 177 9.09 3.85 -19.92
C LYS A 177 8.46 4.91 -20.82
N GLY A 178 7.68 5.85 -20.27
CA GLY A 178 6.91 6.82 -21.06
C GLY A 178 5.71 6.21 -21.80
N GLN A 179 5.25 5.03 -21.38
CA GLN A 179 4.20 4.23 -22.04
C GLN A 179 2.82 4.37 -21.40
N SER A 180 2.72 4.99 -20.22
CA SER A 180 1.42 5.35 -19.62
C SER A 180 0.83 6.59 -20.30
N LYS A 181 -0.51 6.72 -20.30
CA LYS A 181 -1.20 7.98 -20.66
C LYS A 181 -0.79 9.15 -19.76
N ASP A 182 -0.40 8.84 -18.52
CA ASP A 182 0.03 9.80 -17.51
C ASP A 182 1.50 10.23 -17.68
N ALA A 183 2.24 9.66 -18.64
CA ALA A 183 3.67 9.90 -18.84
C ALA A 183 4.02 11.35 -19.23
N ALA A 184 3.11 12.09 -19.86
CA ALA A 184 3.37 13.49 -20.24
C ALA A 184 3.43 14.45 -19.04
N ALA A 185 2.89 14.04 -17.88
CA ALA A 185 2.94 14.80 -16.62
C ALA A 185 4.04 14.30 -15.66
N PHE A 186 4.96 13.46 -16.14
CA PHE A 186 5.88 12.69 -15.32
C PHE A 186 7.34 12.90 -15.73
N SER A 187 8.20 13.31 -14.78
CA SER A 187 9.64 13.14 -14.91
C SER A 187 10.11 11.90 -14.13
N ALA A 188 11.09 11.17 -14.66
CA ALA A 188 11.71 10.04 -13.97
C ALA A 188 12.43 10.43 -12.67
N SER A 189 12.69 11.73 -12.45
CA SER A 189 13.15 12.28 -11.16
C SER A 189 12.09 12.26 -10.05
N ASP A 190 10.81 12.15 -10.40
CA ASP A 190 9.69 12.44 -9.49
C ASP A 190 9.23 11.21 -8.71
N ILE A 191 9.79 10.03 -9.02
CA ILE A 191 9.55 8.77 -8.32
C ILE A 191 10.88 8.04 -8.06
N ALA A 192 11.40 8.21 -6.85
CA ALA A 192 12.38 7.34 -6.22
C ALA A 192 11.66 6.43 -5.21
N GLY A 193 11.61 5.14 -5.48
CA GLY A 193 10.96 4.14 -4.61
C GLY A 193 11.86 2.94 -4.36
N PRO A 194 12.35 2.70 -3.13
CA PRO A 194 13.18 1.57 -2.81
C PRO A 194 12.31 0.37 -2.41
N ILE A 195 12.72 -0.80 -2.85
CA ILE A 195 12.21 -2.07 -2.33
C ILE A 195 13.12 -2.46 -1.16
N MET A 196 12.54 -2.52 0.05
CA MET A 196 13.30 -2.68 1.29
C MET A 196 14.05 -4.02 1.37
N ARG A 197 15.26 -3.96 1.94
CA ARG A 197 15.95 -5.06 2.61
C ARG A 197 16.04 -4.73 4.13
N PRO A 198 16.14 -5.68 5.07
CA PRO A 198 16.05 -5.40 6.52
C PRO A 198 17.21 -4.53 7.11
N CYS A 199 16.92 -3.64 8.10
CA CYS A 199 17.78 -2.65 8.86
C CYS A 199 18.18 -1.30 8.16
N ALA A 200 18.44 -0.12 8.80
CA ALA A 200 18.22 0.39 10.19
C ALA A 200 18.52 1.94 10.44
N ARG A 201 18.07 2.47 11.60
CA ARG A 201 18.38 3.67 12.47
C ARG A 201 18.10 5.15 12.02
N ALA A 202 17.07 5.84 12.62
CA ALA A 202 16.86 7.33 12.84
C ALA A 202 15.54 7.69 13.63
N THR A 203 15.22 8.89 14.14
CA THR A 203 13.94 9.20 14.89
C THR A 203 13.05 10.28 14.26
N MET A 204 11.69 10.14 14.23
CA MET A 204 10.66 11.23 14.26
C MET A 204 9.23 10.86 13.79
N SER A 205 8.25 11.56 14.40
CA SER A 205 7.01 12.23 13.89
C SER A 205 5.84 11.48 13.21
N GLN A 206 4.66 12.13 13.32
CA GLN A 206 3.29 11.61 13.06
C GLN A 206 3.11 10.86 11.74
N LEU A 207 2.31 9.78 11.83
CA LEU A 207 2.08 8.80 10.78
C LEU A 207 0.65 8.26 10.90
N TYR A 208 -0.01 8.02 9.76
CA TYR A 208 -1.34 7.44 9.68
C TYR A 208 -1.27 5.98 9.23
N LEU A 209 -1.91 5.07 9.97
CA LEU A 209 -2.00 3.65 9.64
C LEU A 209 -3.36 3.33 9.00
N ILE A 210 -3.34 2.68 7.84
CA ILE A 210 -4.55 2.23 7.16
C ILE A 210 -4.51 0.72 7.04
N THR A 211 -5.48 0.04 7.64
CA THR A 211 -5.61 -1.43 7.59
C THR A 211 -6.74 -1.83 6.65
N SER A 212 -6.54 -2.76 5.72
CA SER A 212 -7.63 -3.31 4.90
C SER A 212 -8.02 -4.73 5.34
N THR A 213 -9.33 -4.98 5.48
CA THR A 213 -9.95 -6.20 6.03
C THR A 213 -11.09 -6.67 5.17
#